data_AF-A0A3B8UYK1-F1
#
_entry.id   AF-A0A3B8UYK1-F1
#
_cell.length_a   1.000
_cell.length_b   1.000
_cell.length_c   1.000
_cell.angle_alpha   90.00
_cell.angle_beta   90.00
_cell.angle_gamma   90.00
#
_symmetry.space_group_name_H-M   'P 1'
#
loop_
_entity.id
_entity.type
_entity.pdbx_description
1 polymer ?
#
loop_
_entity_poly.entity_id
_entity_poly.type
_entity_poly.pdbx_seq_one_letter_code
_entity_poly.pdbx_strand_id
1 'polypeptide(L)'
;TWKRNELLQDNISNIDTPGYRTRDVPVSEFQAAMRAARDRERSGIDMVSQGAGVFEDRAGIRFSDRSIELRPVEQGDNLLYHDGNDRNLEQLMQGLTENAMTFRFASELFRKSHDILRAAIRERP
;
A
#
# COMPACT_ATOMS: atom_id res chain seq x y z
N THR A 1 0.72 4.45 -3.54
CA THR A 1 0.74 5.68 -2.73
C THR A 1 -0.31 6.69 -3.15
N TRP A 2 -0.46 6.97 -4.46
CA TRP A 2 -1.48 7.90 -4.97
C TRP A 2 -2.91 7.53 -4.54
N LYS A 3 -3.28 6.24 -4.67
CA LYS A 3 -4.65 5.78 -4.36
C LYS A 3 -5.01 5.89 -2.88
N ARG A 4 -4.05 5.59 -1.98
CA ARG A 4 -4.24 5.77 -0.53
C ARG A 4 -4.44 7.25 -0.18
N ASN A 5 -3.66 8.14 -0.78
CA ASN A 5 -3.80 9.57 -0.55
C ASN A 5 -5.15 10.11 -1.02
N GLU A 6 -5.63 9.68 -2.19
CA GLU A 6 -6.96 10.02 -2.70
C GLU A 6 -8.07 9.61 -1.72
N LEU A 7 -8.01 8.38 -1.20
CA LEU A 7 -8.99 7.89 -0.20
C LEU A 7 -8.93 8.66 1.12
N LEU A 8 -7.73 9.00 1.60
CA LEU A 8 -7.60 9.78 2.84
C LEU A 8 -8.18 11.19 2.69
N GLN A 9 -7.98 11.83 1.54
CA GLN A 9 -8.60 13.13 1.24
C GLN A 9 -10.13 13.02 1.18
N ASP A 10 -10.64 12.00 0.50
CA ASP A 10 -12.09 11.73 0.41
C ASP A 10 -12.71 11.47 1.79
N ASN A 11 -12.05 10.68 2.64
CA ASN A 11 -12.48 10.43 4.01
C ASN A 11 -12.55 11.71 4.86
N ILE A 12 -11.57 12.61 4.72
CA ILE A 12 -11.55 13.87 5.49
C ILE A 12 -12.65 14.80 5.01
N SER A 13 -12.89 14.89 3.70
CA SER A 13 -13.98 15.70 3.14
C SER A 13 -15.36 15.21 3.57
N ASN A 14 -15.53 13.90 3.76
CA ASN A 14 -16.81 13.30 4.10
C ASN A 14 -16.98 12.96 5.58
N ILE A 15 -16.04 13.34 6.47
CA ILE A 15 -16.08 12.96 7.89
C ILE A 15 -17.35 13.42 8.62
N ASP A 16 -17.89 14.59 8.23
CA ASP A 16 -19.12 15.14 8.80
C ASP A 16 -20.39 14.66 8.07
N THR A 17 -20.25 13.82 7.03
CA THR A 17 -21.39 13.29 6.27
C THR A 17 -22.08 12.17 7.06
N PRO A 18 -23.38 12.30 7.39
CA PRO A 18 -24.09 11.26 8.14
C PRO A 18 -24.07 9.91 7.41
N GLY A 19 -23.76 8.84 8.15
CA GLY A 19 -23.70 7.47 7.63
C GLY A 19 -22.53 7.16 6.71
N TYR A 20 -21.56 8.07 6.57
CA TYR A 20 -20.33 7.81 5.83
C TYR A 20 -19.45 6.79 6.56
N ARG A 21 -18.74 5.97 5.79
CA ARG A 21 -17.77 4.99 6.30
C ARG A 21 -16.43 5.22 5.63
N THR A 22 -15.38 5.25 6.45
CA THR A 22 -14.03 5.51 5.98
C THR A 22 -13.49 4.30 5.25
N ARG A 23 -12.68 4.54 4.22
CA ARG A 23 -12.06 3.48 3.41
C ARG A 23 -10.56 3.63 3.38
N ASP A 24 -9.84 2.51 3.40
CA ASP A 24 -8.38 2.51 3.20
C ASP A 24 -7.96 1.39 2.26
N VAL A 25 -6.75 1.51 1.73
CA VAL A 25 -6.11 0.45 0.97
C VAL A 25 -5.68 -0.69 1.92
N PRO A 26 -5.76 -1.96 1.50
CA PRO A 26 -5.39 -3.10 2.33
C PRO A 26 -3.87 -3.26 2.45
N VAL A 27 -3.23 -2.39 3.24
CA VAL A 27 -1.76 -2.37 3.43
C VAL A 27 -1.24 -3.70 4.00
N SER A 28 -1.96 -4.30 4.93
CA SER A 28 -1.60 -5.57 5.56
C SER A 28 -1.55 -6.72 4.55
N GLU A 29 -2.53 -6.78 3.64
CA GLU A 29 -2.56 -7.77 2.55
C GLU A 29 -1.39 -7.59 1.59
N PHE A 30 -1.05 -6.34 1.26
CA PHE A 30 0.11 -6.04 0.41
C PHE A 30 1.40 -6.52 1.06
N GLN A 31 1.59 -6.21 2.35
CA GLN A 31 2.76 -6.68 3.10
C GLN A 31 2.80 -8.21 3.20
N ALA A 32 1.65 -8.87 3.37
CA ALA A 32 1.57 -10.32 3.39
C ALA A 32 1.96 -10.93 2.03
N ALA A 33 1.47 -10.37 0.92
CA ALA A 33 1.84 -10.79 -0.42
C ALA A 33 3.35 -10.62 -0.69
N MET A 34 3.94 -9.48 -0.26
CA MET A 34 5.38 -9.23 -0.37
C MET A 34 6.24 -10.20 0.46
N ARG A 35 5.81 -10.53 1.69
CA ARG A 35 6.50 -11.51 2.54
C ARG A 35 6.48 -12.89 1.89
N ALA A 36 5.29 -13.33 1.44
CA ALA A 36 5.13 -14.61 0.76
C ALA A 36 5.98 -14.72 -0.52
N ALA A 37 6.06 -13.65 -1.32
CA ALA A 37 6.92 -13.61 -2.51
C ALA A 37 8.41 -13.80 -2.16
N ARG A 38 8.91 -13.10 -1.13
CA ARG A 38 10.29 -13.28 -0.64
C ARG A 38 10.57 -14.67 -0.10
N ASP A 39 9.64 -15.24 0.65
CA ASP A 39 9.82 -16.57 1.24
C ASP A 39 9.92 -17.63 0.14
N ARG A 40 9.17 -17.47 -0.96
CA ARG A 40 9.28 -18.31 -2.16
C ARG A 40 10.61 -18.13 -2.89
N GLU A 41 11.05 -16.90 -3.09
CA GLU A 41 12.37 -16.60 -3.67
C GLU A 41 13.49 -17.30 -2.88
N ARG A 42 13.45 -17.22 -1.54
CA ARG A 42 14.40 -17.91 -0.66
C ARG A 42 14.31 -19.43 -0.71
N SER A 43 13.13 -19.97 -0.96
CA SER A 43 12.94 -21.42 -1.07
C SER A 43 13.48 -22.03 -2.36
N GLY A 44 13.99 -21.21 -3.31
CA GLY A 44 14.62 -21.67 -4.54
C GLY A 44 13.65 -22.24 -5.58
N ILE A 45 12.33 -22.07 -5.37
CA ILE A 45 11.31 -22.42 -6.36
C ILE A 45 11.32 -21.33 -7.44
N ASP A 46 11.90 -21.65 -8.59
CA ASP A 46 11.95 -20.77 -9.77
C ASP A 46 10.55 -20.64 -10.42
N MET A 47 9.74 -19.72 -9.88
CA MET A 47 8.40 -19.41 -10.40
C MET A 47 8.43 -18.75 -11.79
N VAL A 48 9.53 -18.10 -12.16
CA VAL A 48 9.68 -17.44 -13.47
C VAL A 48 9.67 -18.47 -14.60
N SER A 49 10.19 -19.68 -14.34
CA SER A 49 10.17 -20.81 -15.27
C SER A 49 8.76 -21.41 -15.50
N GLN A 50 7.85 -21.30 -14.53
CA GLN A 50 6.51 -21.91 -14.59
C GLN A 50 5.38 -20.94 -15.01
N GLY A 51 5.68 -19.68 -15.30
CA GLY A 51 4.68 -18.69 -15.70
C GLY A 51 3.69 -18.30 -14.57
N ALA A 52 3.98 -18.70 -13.33
CA ALA A 52 3.24 -18.25 -12.16
C ALA A 52 3.84 -16.91 -11.68
N GLY A 53 3.02 -15.85 -11.66
CA GLY A 53 3.47 -14.51 -11.26
C GLY A 53 4.03 -14.47 -9.84
N VAL A 54 5.09 -13.69 -9.61
CA VAL A 54 5.82 -13.57 -8.32
C VAL A 54 4.91 -13.21 -7.14
N PHE A 55 3.80 -12.51 -7.42
CA PHE A 55 2.81 -12.08 -6.44
C PHE A 55 1.51 -12.86 -6.59
N GLU A 56 0.91 -13.21 -5.46
CA GLU A 56 -0.43 -13.83 -5.42
C GLU A 56 -1.50 -12.79 -5.14
N ASP A 57 -2.64 -12.95 -5.82
CA ASP A 57 -3.86 -12.19 -5.56
C ASP A 57 -4.34 -12.39 -4.11
N ARG A 58 -4.88 -11.32 -3.54
CA ARG A 58 -5.52 -11.28 -2.22
C ARG A 58 -6.91 -10.67 -2.34
N ALA A 59 -7.71 -10.74 -1.28
CA ALA A 59 -9.10 -10.29 -1.28
C ALA A 59 -9.23 -8.82 -1.73
N GLY A 60 -8.31 -7.96 -1.26
CA GLY A 60 -8.28 -6.54 -1.55
C GLY A 60 -7.22 -6.11 -2.58
N ILE A 61 -6.42 -7.04 -3.13
CA ILE A 61 -5.33 -6.71 -4.07
C ILE A 61 -5.27 -7.70 -5.20
N ARG A 62 -5.35 -7.20 -6.43
CA ARG A 62 -5.12 -8.00 -7.64
C ARG A 62 -3.82 -7.60 -8.31
N PHE A 63 -2.97 -8.58 -8.58
CA PHE A 63 -1.73 -8.41 -9.33
C PHE A 63 -1.95 -8.93 -10.77
N SER A 64 -1.83 -8.03 -11.73
CA SER A 64 -1.83 -8.33 -13.16
C SER A 64 -0.44 -8.07 -13.74
N ASP A 65 -0.13 -8.67 -14.88
CA ASP A 65 1.16 -8.49 -15.58
C ASP A 65 1.55 -7.03 -15.82
N ARG A 66 0.56 -6.12 -15.84
CA ARG A 66 0.76 -4.70 -16.15
C ARG A 66 0.18 -3.74 -15.11
N SER A 67 -0.53 -4.23 -14.10
CA SER A 67 -1.21 -3.35 -13.14
C SER A 67 -1.41 -4.00 -11.78
N ILE A 68 -1.53 -3.15 -10.77
CA ILE A 68 -1.99 -3.53 -9.43
C ILE A 68 -3.34 -2.87 -9.23
N GLU A 69 -4.38 -3.67 -9.03
CA GLU A 69 -5.71 -3.18 -8.68
C GLU A 69 -5.88 -3.27 -7.16
N LEU A 70 -6.16 -2.14 -6.53
CA LEU A 70 -6.44 -2.04 -5.10
C LEU A 70 -7.94 -1.91 -4.92
N ARG A 71 -8.54 -2.81 -4.14
CA ARG A 71 -9.95 -2.74 -3.74
C ARG A 71 -9.97 -2.18 -2.32
N PRO A 72 -10.36 -0.91 -2.13
CA PRO A 72 -10.42 -0.32 -0.81
C PRO A 72 -11.41 -1.09 0.05
N VAL A 73 -11.04 -1.30 1.31
CA VAL A 73 -11.89 -1.93 2.30
C VAL A 73 -12.38 -0.85 3.25
N GLU A 74 -13.63 -0.98 3.71
CA GLU A 74 -14.16 -0.13 4.77
C GLU A 74 -13.29 -0.34 6.03
N GLN A 75 -12.75 0.76 6.58
CA GLN A 75 -12.18 0.74 7.91
C GLN A 75 -13.37 0.72 8.88
N GLY A 76 -13.53 -0.41 9.55
CA GLY A 76 -14.54 -0.60 10.57
C GLY A 76 -13.88 -1.16 11.80
N ASP A 77 -13.23 -0.30 12.58
CA ASP A 77 -13.08 -0.64 13.99
C ASP A 77 -14.48 -0.53 14.62
N ASN A 78 -14.83 -1.51 15.44
CA ASN A 78 -16.18 -1.79 15.95
C ASN A 78 -16.72 -0.69 16.91
N LEU A 79 -16.20 0.52 16.84
CA LEU A 79 -16.60 1.72 17.59
C LEU A 79 -17.45 2.62 16.68
N LEU A 80 -18.56 2.07 16.17
CA LEU A 80 -19.59 2.88 15.53
C LEU A 80 -20.13 3.86 16.58
N TYR A 81 -20.10 5.16 16.29
CA TYR A 81 -20.79 6.14 17.12
C TYR A 81 -22.31 5.87 17.07
N HIS A 82 -23.07 6.51 17.98
CA HIS A 82 -24.52 6.32 18.06
C HIS A 82 -25.29 6.71 16.78
N ASP A 83 -24.65 7.41 15.84
CA ASP A 83 -25.17 7.77 14.52
C ASP A 83 -24.68 6.84 13.38
N GLY A 84 -23.90 5.81 13.69
CA GLY A 84 -23.30 4.89 12.73
C GLY A 84 -22.17 5.47 11.89
N ASN A 85 -21.72 6.69 12.20
CA ASN A 85 -20.56 7.31 11.56
C ASN A 85 -19.28 6.91 12.29
N ASP A 86 -18.16 6.85 11.56
CA ASP A 86 -16.82 6.65 12.13
C ASP A 86 -16.06 7.97 12.06
N ARG A 87 -16.21 8.79 13.10
CA ARG A 87 -15.64 10.14 13.18
C ARG A 87 -14.26 10.14 13.83
N ASN A 88 -13.36 9.25 13.42
CA ASN A 88 -11.99 9.23 13.97
C ASN A 88 -11.02 10.12 13.16
N LEU A 89 -11.15 11.44 13.32
CA LEU A 89 -10.27 12.41 12.68
C LEU A 89 -8.79 12.19 13.05
N GLU A 90 -8.52 11.80 14.30
CA GLU A 90 -7.17 11.57 14.80
C GLU A 90 -6.49 10.43 14.04
N GLN A 91 -7.20 9.31 13.85
CA GLN A 91 -6.70 8.17 13.08
C GLN A 91 -6.51 8.51 11.59
N LEU A 92 -7.40 9.32 11.00
CA LEU A 92 -7.24 9.80 9.62
C LEU A 92 -6.02 10.71 9.47
N MET A 93 -5.80 11.62 10.41
CA MET A 93 -4.60 12.49 10.45
C MET A 93 -3.32 11.68 10.67
N GLN A 94 -3.37 10.67 11.53
CA GLN A 94 -2.27 9.72 11.72
C GLN A 94 -1.96 8.98 10.40
N GLY A 95 -2.97 8.49 9.70
CA GLY A 95 -2.82 7.80 8.41
C GLY A 95 -2.22 8.68 7.31
N LEU A 96 -2.62 9.96 7.24
CA LEU A 96 -1.99 10.94 6.34
C LEU A 96 -0.51 11.14 6.65
N THR A 97 -0.17 11.30 7.94
CA THR A 97 1.21 11.50 8.38
C THR A 97 2.05 10.27 8.07
N GLU A 98 1.54 9.07 8.34
CA GLU A 98 2.18 7.80 8.02
C GLU A 98 2.43 7.66 6.51
N ASN A 99 1.43 7.95 5.68
CA ASN A 99 1.55 7.87 4.23
C ASN A 99 2.59 8.87 3.68
N ALA A 100 2.62 10.09 4.22
CA ALA A 100 3.61 11.11 3.88
C ALA A 100 5.04 10.70 4.27
N MET A 101 5.22 10.14 5.48
CA MET A 101 6.51 9.62 5.94
C MET A 101 6.98 8.44 5.08
N THR A 102 6.08 7.50 4.78
CA THR A 102 6.35 6.33 3.93
C THR A 102 6.80 6.76 2.54
N PHE A 103 6.15 7.76 1.94
CA PHE A 103 6.53 8.30 0.64
C PHE A 103 7.93 8.93 0.65
N ARG A 104 8.25 9.72 1.69
CA ARG A 104 9.58 10.33 1.84
C ARG A 104 10.66 9.26 1.95
N PHE A 105 10.45 8.26 2.80
CA PHE A 105 11.38 7.15 2.96
C PHE A 105 11.62 6.39 1.64
N ALA A 106 10.54 6.07 0.90
CA ALA A 106 10.66 5.42 -0.41
C ALA A 106 11.44 6.28 -1.42
N SER A 107 11.23 7.61 -1.41
CA SER A 107 11.94 8.54 -2.30
C SER A 107 13.43 8.63 -1.97
N GLU A 108 13.79 8.59 -0.69
CA GLU A 108 15.20 8.55 -0.24
C GLU A 108 15.89 7.25 -0.66
N LEU A 109 15.22 6.10 -0.50
CA LEU A 109 15.73 4.81 -0.98
C LEU A 109 15.93 4.79 -2.49
N PHE A 110 14.99 5.35 -3.26
CA PHE A 110 15.10 5.45 -4.71
C PHE A 110 16.30 6.31 -5.12
N ARG A 111 16.47 7.47 -4.48
CA ARG A 111 17.63 8.34 -4.72
C ARG A 111 18.94 7.61 -4.45
N LYS A 112 19.04 6.93 -3.30
CA LYS A 112 20.22 6.14 -2.93
C LYS A 112 20.52 5.02 -3.94
N SER A 113 19.50 4.28 -4.37
CA SER A 113 19.65 3.23 -5.38
C SER A 113 20.15 3.80 -6.72
N HIS A 114 19.59 4.92 -7.14
CA HIS A 114 20.00 5.60 -8.37
C HIS A 114 21.44 6.11 -8.31
N ASP A 115 21.89 6.62 -7.16
CA ASP A 115 23.27 7.05 -6.97
C ASP A 115 24.26 5.88 -7.05
N ILE A 116 23.89 4.72 -6.47
CA ILE A 116 24.67 3.48 -6.59
C ILE A 116 24.75 3.01 -8.05
N LEU A 117 23.62 3.03 -8.78
CA LEU A 117 23.60 2.66 -10.20
C LEU A 117 24.49 3.61 -11.04
N ARG A 118 24.42 4.92 -10.78
CA ARG A 118 25.29 5.89 -11.46
C ARG A 118 26.76 5.66 -11.15
N ALA A 119 27.11 5.35 -9.90
CA ALA A 119 28.49 5.02 -9.53
C ALA A 119 28.98 3.76 -10.28
N ALA A 120 28.19 2.69 -10.28
CA ALA A 120 28.53 1.43 -10.95
C ALA A 120 28.66 1.55 -12.48
N ILE A 121 27.85 2.41 -13.12
CA ILE A 121 27.98 2.71 -14.56
C ILE A 121 29.27 3.48 -14.83
N ARG A 122 29.66 4.40 -13.93
CA ARG A 122 30.83 5.27 -14.10
C ARG A 122 32.16 4.57 -13.84
N GLU A 123 32.17 3.54 -12.98
CA GLU A 123 33.35 2.73 -12.65
C GLU A 123 33.65 1.58 -13.64
N ARG A 124 32.79 1.34 -14.64
CA ARG A 124 33.08 0.39 -15.72
C ARG A 124 33.80 1.12 -16.87
N PRO A 125 35.13 0.94 -17.07
CA PRO A 125 35.85 1.41 -18.26
C PRO A 125 35.42 0.65 -19.52
#